data_AF-A0A6I9NY92-F1
#
_entry.id   AF-A0A6I9NY92-F1
#
_cell.length_a   1.000
_cell.length_b   1.000
_cell.length_c   1.000
_cell.angle_alpha   90.00
_cell.angle_beta   90.00
_cell.angle_gamma   90.00
#
_symmetry.space_group_name_H-M   'P 1'
#
loop_
_entity.id
_entity.type
_entity.pdbx_description
1 polymer ?
#
loop_
_entity_poly.entity_id
_entity_poly.type
_entity_poly.pdbx_seq_one_letter_code
_entity_poly.pdbx_strand_id
1 'polypeptide(L)'
;MLNMPHGPPKEGSKARRDSAALPKATTAVCDHDRACGRGFSCDRHFGLCVPLRGEGHYCRRDAQCVRGLSCMFGKCHRSIPNGQEGARCKVDRDCGDSMCCARHHGEQVCKRRLIRSESCFVPDGGLAFSINQICPCDEGLLCRKNGASLQREIDFIYHPERSSWTCQVPKS
;
A
#
# COMPACT_ATOMS: atom_id res chain seq x y z
N MET A 1 3.10 23.39 11.27
CA MET A 1 4.16 23.18 10.26
C MET A 1 4.95 21.94 10.67
N LEU A 2 4.57 20.74 10.22
CA LEU A 2 5.30 19.51 10.56
C LEU A 2 6.41 19.30 9.53
N ASN A 3 7.62 19.76 9.85
CA ASN A 3 8.84 19.42 9.15
C ASN A 3 9.21 17.98 9.50
N MET A 4 9.03 17.05 8.56
CA MET A 4 9.48 15.67 8.70
C MET A 4 10.74 15.48 7.84
N PRO A 5 11.96 15.49 8.41
CA PRO A 5 13.16 15.23 7.63
C PRO A 5 13.23 13.76 7.24
N HIS A 6 13.01 13.45 5.97
CA HIS A 6 13.38 12.16 5.41
C HIS A 6 14.90 12.09 5.30
N GLY A 7 15.56 11.60 6.35
CA GLY A 7 16.95 11.18 6.28
C GLY A 7 17.09 9.94 5.39
N PRO A 8 18.15 9.81 4.59
CA PRO A 8 18.42 8.58 3.85
C PRO A 8 18.67 7.41 4.83
N PRO A 9 18.34 6.15 4.47
CA PRO A 9 18.60 5.00 5.33
C PRO A 9 20.10 4.84 5.57
N LYS A 10 20.48 4.52 6.82
CA LYS A 10 21.87 4.18 7.15
C LYS A 10 22.24 2.86 6.49
N GLU A 11 23.30 2.90 5.69
CA GLU A 11 23.86 1.78 4.96
C GLU A 11 24.57 0.84 5.94
N GLY A 12 23.97 -0.31 6.20
CA GLY A 12 24.51 -1.36 7.08
C GLY A 12 25.50 -2.25 6.33
N SER A 13 26.71 -2.34 6.90
CA SER A 13 27.66 -3.46 6.87
C SER A 13 27.98 -4.13 5.53
N LYS A 14 29.17 -3.79 5.00
CA LYS A 14 29.83 -4.39 3.84
C LYS A 14 30.00 -5.90 3.97
N ALA A 15 29.47 -6.65 3.02
CA ALA A 15 29.93 -7.99 2.67
C ALA A 15 30.48 -7.95 1.24
N ARG A 16 31.77 -8.24 1.11
CA ARG A 16 32.55 -8.29 -0.14
C ARG A 16 32.33 -9.66 -0.80
N ARG A 17 31.76 -9.71 -2.00
CA ARG A 17 32.02 -10.75 -3.02
C ARG A 17 31.47 -10.38 -4.41
N ASP A 18 32.36 -10.60 -5.37
CA ASP A 18 32.25 -10.74 -6.84
C ASP A 18 31.59 -9.64 -7.67
N SER A 19 32.47 -8.84 -8.29
CA SER A 19 32.23 -7.84 -9.32
C SER A 19 31.66 -8.47 -10.60
N ALA A 20 30.35 -8.71 -10.62
CA ALA A 20 29.61 -8.58 -11.87
C ALA A 20 29.52 -7.07 -12.17
N ALA A 21 30.07 -6.64 -13.31
CA ALA A 21 30.10 -5.25 -13.71
C ALA A 21 28.68 -4.64 -13.65
N LEU A 22 28.46 -3.78 -12.66
CA LEU A 22 27.28 -2.93 -12.60
C LEU A 22 27.27 -2.13 -13.92
N PRO A 23 26.20 -2.18 -14.73
CA PRO A 23 26.17 -1.42 -15.97
C PRO A 23 26.37 0.04 -15.60
N LYS A 24 27.48 0.62 -16.09
CA LYS A 24 27.86 2.02 -15.84
C LYS A 24 26.63 2.86 -16.12
N ALA A 25 26.12 3.53 -15.08
CA ALA A 25 25.06 4.51 -15.22
C ALA A 25 25.58 5.59 -16.17
N THR A 26 25.24 5.49 -17.44
CA THR A 26 25.39 6.60 -18.37
C THR A 26 24.54 7.72 -17.80
N THR A 27 25.19 8.76 -17.27
CA THR A 27 24.60 10.03 -16.87
C THR A 27 24.09 10.80 -18.09
N ALA A 28 23.32 10.11 -18.94
CA ALA A 28 22.59 10.72 -20.03
C ALA A 28 21.44 11.50 -19.41
N VAL A 29 21.40 12.79 -19.74
CA VAL A 29 20.30 13.66 -19.35
C VAL A 29 19.04 13.24 -20.10
N CYS A 30 17.90 13.22 -19.42
CA CYS A 30 16.62 12.84 -19.99
C CYS A 30 15.47 13.62 -19.35
N ASP A 31 14.36 13.71 -20.08
CA ASP A 31 13.06 14.24 -19.63
C ASP A 31 11.94 13.18 -19.73
N HIS A 32 12.12 12.14 -20.54
CA HIS A 32 11.18 11.02 -20.70
C HIS A 32 11.88 9.69 -20.97
N ASP A 33 11.20 8.58 -20.72
CA ASP A 33 11.80 7.24 -20.71
C ASP A 33 12.34 6.78 -22.09
N ARG A 34 11.77 7.29 -23.19
CA ARG A 34 12.23 6.97 -24.56
C ARG A 34 13.58 7.59 -24.92
N ALA A 35 13.99 8.65 -24.22
CA ALA A 35 15.33 9.22 -24.35
C ALA A 35 16.41 8.28 -23.77
N CYS A 36 16.01 7.32 -22.94
CA CYS A 36 16.88 6.32 -22.37
C CYS A 36 16.92 5.05 -23.24
N GLY A 37 18.10 4.44 -23.33
CA GLY A 37 18.27 3.18 -24.05
C GLY A 37 17.55 2.00 -23.37
N ARG A 38 17.51 0.85 -24.06
CA ARG A 38 16.93 -0.39 -23.51
C ARG A 38 17.59 -0.75 -22.17
N GLY A 39 16.77 -1.12 -21.18
CA GLY A 39 17.24 -1.46 -19.83
C GLY A 39 17.37 -0.26 -18.89
N PHE A 40 16.98 0.94 -19.34
CA PHE A 40 16.99 2.16 -18.55
C PHE A 40 15.62 2.84 -18.56
N SER A 41 15.39 3.69 -17.56
CA SER A 41 14.22 4.57 -17.44
C SER A 41 14.70 5.97 -17.06
N CYS A 42 13.91 6.99 -17.38
CA CYS A 42 14.28 8.35 -17.02
C CYS A 42 13.92 8.63 -15.57
N ASP A 43 14.88 9.01 -14.74
CA ASP A 43 14.55 9.57 -13.44
C ASP A 43 14.13 11.03 -13.61
N ARG A 44 12.83 11.30 -13.72
CA ARG A 44 12.30 12.66 -13.97
C ARG A 44 12.64 13.69 -12.90
N HIS A 45 13.02 13.26 -11.70
CA HIS A 45 13.38 14.20 -10.64
C HIS A 45 14.81 14.71 -10.80
N PHE A 46 15.72 13.81 -11.18
CA PHE A 46 17.13 14.16 -11.40
C PHE A 46 17.46 14.44 -12.88
N GLY A 47 16.54 14.11 -13.80
CA GLY A 47 16.74 14.21 -15.23
C GLY A 47 17.80 13.25 -15.77
N LEU A 48 17.94 12.06 -15.20
CA LEU A 48 19.02 11.12 -15.52
C LEU A 48 18.50 9.72 -15.90
N CYS A 49 19.08 9.10 -16.91
CA CYS A 49 18.78 7.71 -17.24
C CYS A 49 19.35 6.77 -16.16
N VAL A 50 18.47 6.01 -15.51
CA VAL A 50 18.81 5.04 -14.46
C VAL A 50 18.44 3.62 -14.88
N PRO A 51 19.20 2.60 -14.45
CA PRO A 51 18.86 1.21 -14.75
C PRO A 51 17.45 0.82 -14.26
N LEU A 52 16.79 -0.08 -14.98
CA LEU A 52 15.58 -0.74 -14.50
C LEU A 52 15.86 -1.56 -13.24
N ARG A 53 14.83 -1.70 -12.39
CA ARG A 53 14.94 -2.24 -11.03
C ARG A 53 14.20 -3.58 -10.92
N GLY A 54 14.80 -4.51 -10.20
CA GLY A 54 14.21 -5.81 -9.89
C GLY A 54 13.21 -5.76 -8.74
N GLU A 55 12.58 -6.89 -8.44
CA GLU A 55 11.63 -7.04 -7.33
C GLU A 55 12.25 -6.59 -5.99
N GLY A 56 11.45 -5.95 -5.13
CA GLY A 56 11.86 -5.43 -3.82
C GLY A 56 12.69 -4.15 -3.84
N HIS A 57 13.19 -3.70 -4.99
CA HIS A 57 13.97 -2.47 -5.09
C HIS A 57 13.08 -1.22 -5.05
N TYR A 58 13.55 -0.15 -4.40
CA TYR A 58 12.80 1.10 -4.33
C TYR A 58 12.57 1.70 -5.71
N CYS A 59 11.36 2.18 -5.95
CA CYS A 59 10.95 2.81 -7.20
C CYS A 59 9.99 3.96 -6.89
N ARG A 60 9.76 4.79 -7.91
CA ARG A 60 8.78 5.89 -7.88
C ARG A 60 7.72 5.77 -8.96
N ARG A 61 8.00 5.02 -10.03
CA ARG A 61 7.12 4.83 -11.19
C ARG A 61 7.28 3.42 -11.73
N ASP A 62 6.22 2.87 -12.30
CA ASP A 62 6.23 1.54 -12.92
C ASP A 62 7.33 1.40 -13.98
N ALA A 63 7.58 2.46 -14.75
CA ALA A 63 8.62 2.50 -15.78
C ALA A 63 10.04 2.26 -15.25
N GLN A 64 10.27 2.38 -13.94
CA GLN A 64 11.56 2.09 -13.32
C GLN A 64 11.75 0.60 -13.01
N CYS A 65 10.70 -0.21 -13.07
CA CYS A 65 10.77 -1.63 -12.80
C CYS A 65 10.97 -2.44 -14.09
N VAL A 66 11.61 -3.60 -13.98
CA VAL A 66 11.70 -4.54 -15.11
C VAL A 66 10.32 -5.06 -15.50
N ARG A 67 10.20 -5.59 -16.73
CA ARG A 67 8.95 -6.10 -17.28
C ARG A 67 8.30 -7.14 -16.34
N GLY A 68 6.98 -7.03 -16.15
CA GLY A 68 6.20 -7.91 -15.28
C GLY A 68 6.12 -7.45 -13.82
N LEU A 69 6.79 -6.34 -13.49
CA LEU A 69 6.70 -5.68 -12.20
C LEU A 69 6.04 -4.31 -12.32
N SER A 70 5.40 -3.88 -11.23
CA SER A 70 4.84 -2.55 -11.03
C SER A 70 5.38 -1.95 -9.73
N CYS A 71 5.50 -0.63 -9.69
CA CYS A 71 5.98 0.10 -8.54
C CYS A 71 4.86 0.29 -7.51
N MET A 72 4.73 -0.65 -6.58
CA MET A 72 3.69 -0.63 -5.54
C MET A 72 4.31 -0.39 -4.17
N PHE A 73 3.69 0.45 -3.34
CA PHE A 73 4.15 0.79 -1.98
C PHE A 73 5.61 1.26 -1.94
N GLY A 74 6.06 1.92 -3.02
CA GLY A 74 7.42 2.44 -3.18
C GLY A 74 8.48 1.41 -3.57
N LYS A 75 8.10 0.16 -3.90
CA LYS A 75 9.02 -0.89 -4.35
C LYS A 75 8.50 -1.60 -5.59
N CYS A 76 9.39 -2.21 -6.37
CA CYS A 76 8.97 -3.04 -7.49
C CYS A 76 8.39 -4.35 -6.96
N HIS A 77 7.13 -4.62 -7.27
CA HIS A 77 6.41 -5.84 -6.91
C HIS A 77 5.89 -6.51 -8.18
N ARG A 78 5.62 -7.82 -8.12
CA ARG A 78 4.93 -8.52 -9.21
C ARG A 78 3.61 -7.86 -9.49
N SER A 79 3.32 -7.62 -10.78
CA SER A 79 2.04 -7.09 -11.18
C SER A 79 0.95 -8.11 -10.91
N ILE A 80 -0.05 -7.70 -10.15
CA ILE A 80 -1.23 -8.51 -9.84
C ILE A 80 -2.26 -8.28 -10.95
N PRO A 81 -2.84 -9.34 -11.53
CA PRO A 81 -3.89 -9.20 -12.55
C PRO A 81 -5.07 -8.37 -12.05
N ASN A 82 -5.66 -7.56 -12.94
CA ASN A 82 -6.83 -6.76 -12.63
C ASN A 82 -7.96 -7.62 -12.04
N GLY A 83 -8.73 -7.07 -11.11
CA GLY A 83 -9.81 -7.78 -10.44
C GLY A 83 -9.40 -8.65 -9.26
N GLN A 84 -8.11 -8.94 -9.06
CA GLN A 84 -7.64 -9.76 -7.94
C GLN A 84 -7.26 -8.93 -6.71
N GLU A 85 -7.25 -9.55 -5.53
CA GLU A 85 -6.82 -8.90 -4.29
C GLU A 85 -5.37 -8.37 -4.43
N GLY A 86 -5.17 -7.09 -4.09
CA GLY A 86 -3.91 -6.37 -4.26
C GLY A 86 -3.72 -5.72 -5.63
N ALA A 87 -4.56 -5.99 -6.64
CA ALA A 87 -4.49 -5.31 -7.93
C ALA A 87 -4.85 -3.83 -7.80
N ARG A 88 -4.24 -2.97 -8.62
CA ARG A 88 -4.61 -1.54 -8.63
C ARG A 88 -6.02 -1.34 -9.17
N CYS A 89 -6.75 -0.43 -8.54
CA CYS A 89 -8.13 -0.09 -8.90
C CYS A 89 -8.35 1.42 -8.86
N LYS A 90 -9.43 1.88 -9.50
CA LYS A 90 -9.94 3.25 -9.39
C LYS A 90 -11.30 3.29 -8.73
N VAL A 91 -12.11 2.26 -8.94
CA VAL A 91 -13.48 2.11 -8.43
C VAL A 91 -13.75 0.65 -8.08
N ASP A 92 -14.74 0.39 -7.23
CA ASP A 92 -15.08 -0.96 -6.76
C ASP A 92 -15.31 -1.97 -7.88
N ARG A 93 -15.92 -1.55 -9.00
CA ARG A 93 -16.17 -2.41 -10.18
C ARG A 93 -14.90 -2.88 -10.91
N ASP A 94 -13.74 -2.31 -10.60
CA ASP A 94 -12.46 -2.79 -11.14
C ASP A 94 -11.97 -4.04 -10.38
N CYS A 95 -12.60 -4.34 -9.24
CA CYS A 95 -12.32 -5.50 -8.39
C CYS A 95 -13.36 -6.60 -8.62
N GLY A 96 -13.03 -7.85 -8.27
CA GLY A 96 -13.99 -8.96 -8.33
C GLY A 96 -15.07 -8.88 -7.25
N ASP A 97 -15.92 -9.90 -7.22
CA ASP A 97 -17.02 -10.00 -6.26
C ASP A 97 -16.51 -10.02 -4.81
N SER A 98 -17.31 -9.47 -3.89
CA SER A 98 -16.96 -9.32 -2.47
C SER A 98 -15.65 -8.57 -2.20
N MET A 99 -15.21 -7.70 -3.11
CA MET A 99 -14.09 -6.78 -2.91
C MET A 99 -14.53 -5.31 -2.94
N CYS A 100 -13.63 -4.43 -2.54
CA CYS A 100 -13.75 -2.99 -2.71
C CYS A 100 -12.42 -2.39 -3.17
N CYS A 101 -12.49 -1.20 -3.76
CA CYS A 101 -11.31 -0.42 -4.09
C CYS A 101 -10.96 0.52 -2.92
N ALA A 102 -9.87 0.22 -2.23
CA ALA A 102 -9.47 0.97 -1.03
C ALA A 102 -7.97 1.21 -0.96
N ARG A 103 -7.57 2.29 -0.28
CA ARG A 103 -6.17 2.61 -0.08
C ARG A 103 -5.46 1.65 0.87
N HIS A 104 -4.28 1.19 0.47
CA HIS A 104 -3.32 0.50 1.31
C HIS A 104 -1.96 1.17 1.13
N HIS A 105 -1.37 1.66 2.22
CA HIS A 105 -0.12 2.42 2.20
C HIS A 105 -0.12 3.56 1.15
N GLY A 106 -1.27 4.21 0.94
CA GLY A 106 -1.45 5.31 0.01
C GLY A 106 -1.79 4.92 -1.44
N GLU A 107 -1.69 3.65 -1.83
CA GLU A 107 -2.10 3.18 -3.16
C GLU A 107 -3.50 2.57 -3.16
N GLN A 108 -4.28 2.84 -4.21
CA GLN A 108 -5.61 2.25 -4.37
C GLN A 108 -5.50 0.84 -4.93
N VAL A 109 -5.94 -0.13 -4.15
CA VAL A 109 -5.89 -1.55 -4.50
C VAL A 109 -7.19 -2.25 -4.15
N CYS A 110 -7.48 -3.34 -4.86
CA CYS A 110 -8.57 -4.23 -4.54
C CYS A 110 -8.28 -4.94 -3.23
N LYS A 111 -9.22 -4.84 -2.29
CA LYS A 111 -9.17 -5.51 -0.99
C LYS A 111 -10.48 -6.25 -0.79
N ARG A 112 -10.46 -7.37 -0.09
CA ARG A 112 -11.69 -8.07 0.29
C ARG A 112 -12.56 -7.21 1.20
N ARG A 113 -13.88 -7.34 1.04
CA ARG A 113 -14.87 -6.85 1.99
C ARG A 113 -14.78 -7.64 3.29
N LEU A 114 -15.20 -7.01 4.37
CA LEU A 114 -15.09 -7.60 5.71
C LEU A 114 -16.22 -8.59 5.97
N ILE A 115 -15.88 -9.81 6.35
CA ILE A 115 -16.85 -10.85 6.68
C ILE A 115 -17.39 -10.68 8.11
N ARG A 116 -18.42 -11.45 8.47
CA ARG A 116 -19.03 -11.43 9.80
C ARG A 116 -17.96 -11.53 10.89
N SER A 117 -18.11 -10.74 11.95
CA SER A 117 -17.21 -10.65 13.11
C SER A 117 -15.82 -10.03 12.87
N GLU A 118 -15.44 -9.70 11.64
CA GLU A 118 -14.21 -8.95 11.40
C GLU A 118 -14.33 -7.48 11.86
N SER A 119 -13.21 -6.92 12.30
CA SER A 119 -13.11 -5.55 12.81
C SER A 119 -13.28 -4.53 11.68
N CYS A 120 -14.26 -3.64 11.83
CA CYS A 120 -14.67 -2.68 10.80
C CYS A 120 -14.56 -1.21 11.24
N PHE A 121 -13.89 -0.93 12.37
CA PHE A 121 -13.80 0.43 12.90
C PHE A 121 -13.11 1.40 11.94
N VAL A 122 -13.84 2.45 11.53
CA VAL A 122 -13.33 3.56 10.72
C VAL A 122 -13.35 4.82 11.58
N PRO A 123 -12.19 5.47 11.85
CA PRO A 123 -12.16 6.76 12.51
C PRO A 123 -12.93 7.82 11.71
N ASP A 124 -13.50 8.82 12.37
CA ASP A 124 -14.27 9.91 11.73
C ASP A 124 -13.48 10.66 10.63
N GLY A 125 -12.14 10.56 10.65
CA GLY A 125 -11.29 11.00 9.55
C GLY A 125 -9.81 11.07 9.90
N GLY A 126 -9.09 11.94 9.19
CA GLY A 126 -7.67 12.18 9.38
C GLY A 126 -6.75 11.41 8.45
N LEU A 127 -5.45 11.63 8.61
CA LEU A 127 -4.41 11.05 7.74
C LEU A 127 -4.36 9.52 7.86
N ALA A 128 -4.67 8.97 9.03
CA ALA A 128 -4.72 7.53 9.27
C ALA A 128 -5.73 6.83 8.34
N PHE A 129 -6.93 7.40 8.20
CA PHE A 129 -7.95 6.90 7.27
C PHE A 129 -7.59 7.13 5.80
N SER A 130 -6.92 8.25 5.50
CA SER A 130 -6.58 8.61 4.12
C SER A 130 -5.47 7.75 3.52
N ILE A 131 -4.58 7.16 4.33
CA ILE A 131 -3.48 6.29 3.86
C ILE A 131 -3.89 4.82 3.84
N ASN A 132 -4.68 4.38 4.83
CA ASN A 132 -5.10 2.99 4.99
C ASN A 132 -6.62 2.94 5.19
N GLN A 133 -7.33 2.73 4.09
CA GLN A 133 -8.78 2.58 4.11
C GLN A 133 -9.15 1.12 4.33
N ILE A 134 -10.20 0.91 5.10
CA ILE A 134 -10.79 -0.41 5.36
C ILE A 134 -11.96 -0.58 4.40
N CYS A 135 -12.15 -1.77 3.84
CA CYS A 135 -13.33 -2.03 3.02
C CYS A 135 -14.61 -2.04 3.86
N PRO A 136 -15.76 -1.71 3.26
CA PRO A 136 -17.05 -1.99 3.88
C PRO A 136 -17.19 -3.47 4.28
N CYS A 137 -18.13 -3.73 5.17
CA CYS A 137 -18.60 -5.08 5.40
C CYS A 137 -19.17 -5.68 4.10
N ASP A 138 -19.14 -7.01 4.03
CA ASP A 138 -19.71 -7.74 2.91
C ASP A 138 -21.22 -7.51 2.79
N GLU A 139 -21.81 -7.89 1.65
CA GLU A 139 -23.22 -7.65 1.39
C GLU A 139 -24.14 -8.17 2.50
N GLY A 140 -25.11 -7.35 2.91
CA GLY A 140 -26.03 -7.68 4.00
C GLY A 140 -25.46 -7.54 5.41
N LEU A 141 -24.21 -7.10 5.58
CA LEU A 141 -23.61 -6.84 6.89
C LEU A 141 -23.43 -5.34 7.14
N LEU A 142 -23.56 -4.94 8.41
CA LEU A 142 -23.32 -3.56 8.86
C LEU A 142 -22.28 -3.55 9.99
N CYS A 143 -21.41 -2.54 9.96
CA CYS A 143 -20.44 -2.31 11.02
C CYS A 143 -21.13 -1.78 12.27
N ARG A 144 -21.11 -2.54 13.38
CA ARG A 144 -21.78 -2.18 14.64
C ARG A 144 -20.85 -2.40 15.83
N LYS A 145 -20.97 -1.55 16.86
CA LYS A 145 -20.30 -1.74 18.14
C LYS A 145 -20.89 -2.97 18.82
N ASN A 146 -20.05 -3.91 19.26
CA ASN A 146 -20.50 -4.96 20.18
C ASN A 146 -21.06 -4.29 21.44
N GLY A 147 -22.30 -4.60 21.80
CA GLY A 147 -22.91 -4.06 23.01
C GLY A 147 -22.01 -4.35 24.20
N ALA A 148 -21.68 -3.32 24.98
CA ALA A 148 -21.03 -3.53 26.27
C ALA A 148 -21.92 -4.47 27.09
N SER A 149 -21.42 -5.65 27.43
CA SER A 149 -21.96 -6.32 28.61
C SER A 149 -21.77 -5.34 29.75
N LEU A 150 -22.86 -5.01 30.46
CA LEU A 150 -22.81 -4.33 31.75
C LEU A 150 -21.98 -5.19 32.70
N GLN A 151 -20.67 -5.02 32.68
CA GLN A 151 -19.77 -5.66 33.62
C GLN A 151 -19.87 -4.85 34.91
N ARG A 152 -20.63 -5.39 35.88
CA ARG A 152 -20.53 -5.01 37.29
C ARG A 152 -19.06 -4.87 37.67
N GLU A 153 -18.73 -3.75 38.31
CA GLU A 153 -17.49 -3.40 39.01
C GLU A 153 -16.28 -4.28 38.66
N ILE A 154 -15.50 -3.86 37.67
CA ILE A 154 -14.11 -4.29 37.50
C ILE A 154 -13.24 -3.06 37.66
N ASP A 155 -12.16 -3.22 38.44
CA ASP A 155 -11.19 -2.20 38.79
C ASP A 155 -10.76 -1.35 37.59
N PHE A 156 -10.50 -0.07 37.86
CA PHE A 156 -10.12 0.96 36.89
C PHE A 156 -8.72 0.70 36.31
N ILE A 157 -8.59 -0.35 35.51
CA ILE A 157 -7.44 -0.57 34.63
C ILE A 157 -7.72 0.27 33.39
N TYR A 158 -6.82 1.21 33.08
CA TYR A 158 -6.86 1.94 31.82
C TYR A 158 -6.61 0.97 30.66
N HIS A 159 -7.69 0.33 30.22
CA HIS A 159 -7.78 -0.23 28.89
C HIS A 159 -8.36 0.87 28.02
N PRO A 160 -7.64 1.40 27.02
CA PRO A 160 -8.28 2.26 26.04
C PRO A 160 -9.40 1.42 25.43
N GLU A 161 -10.65 1.78 25.74
CA GLU A 161 -11.86 1.06 25.35
C GLU A 161 -11.81 0.74 23.86
N ARG A 162 -11.30 -0.46 23.53
CA ARG A 162 -11.33 -0.99 22.18
C ARG A 162 -12.74 -1.51 21.98
N SER A 163 -13.67 -0.56 21.88
CA SER A 163 -15.02 -0.79 21.42
C SER A 163 -14.92 -1.68 20.19
N SER A 164 -15.34 -2.95 20.33
CA SER A 164 -15.13 -3.95 19.29
C SER A 164 -16.22 -3.77 18.25
N TRP A 165 -15.94 -2.91 17.28
CA TRP A 165 -16.79 -2.74 16.10
C TRP A 165 -16.58 -3.92 15.16
N THR A 166 -17.66 -4.62 14.85
CA THR A 166 -17.60 -5.80 13.98
C THR A 166 -18.70 -5.79 12.93
N CYS A 167 -18.48 -6.49 11.82
CA CYS A 167 -19.51 -6.70 10.81
C CYS A 167 -20.58 -7.68 11.33
N GLN A 168 -21.83 -7.21 11.40
CA GLN A 168 -22.97 -7.93 11.99
C GLN A 168 -24.17 -7.88 11.05
N VAL A 169 -25.01 -8.91 11.13
CA VAL A 169 -26.32 -8.91 10.45
C VAL A 169 -27.20 -7.82 11.08
N PRO A 170 -27.89 -6.99 10.28
CA PRO A 170 -28.86 -6.03 10.80
C PRO A 170 -29.91 -6.74 11.65
N LYS A 171 -30.13 -6.27 12.88
CA LYS A 171 -31.31 -6.67 13.67
C LYS A 171 -32.55 -6.08 12.99
N SER A 172 -33.52 -6.93 12.67
CA SER A 172 -34.86 -6.59 12.19
C SER A 172 -35.66 -5.83 13.24
#